data_AF-A0A2V7EL19-F1
#
_entry.id   AF-A0A2V7EL19-F1
#
_cell.length_a   1.000
_cell.length_b   1.000
_cell.length_c   1.000
_cell.angle_alpha   90.00
_cell.angle_beta   90.00
_cell.angle_gamma   90.00
#
_symmetry.space_group_name_H-M   'P 1'
#
loop_
_entity.id
_entity.type
_entity.pdbx_description
1 polymer ?
#
loop_
_entity_poly.entity_id
_entity_poly.type
_entity_poly.pdbx_seq_one_letter_code
_entity_poly.pdbx_strand_id
1 'polypeptide(L)'
;MAPAVRAWAVRHDRPLRADPPALFPFQSARLRHGLPARTLSRRGHGPLAPALPAARVARRSGAPAALAHGDAVGAVADPVSQNRPMAPAQRELTFLLADPERRLLRAIAARLPQGLTSDHLTVLGMFGALGVAAAYALSPLSPGWLWAASACLAVQWLGDSLDGTVARVRGAERPRYGYYLDHVVDAGSTALIGLGLGLSPYVNPCVALGVVIVYLALSINVYLEANVFAVFRLAYSRLGPTEVRILLIAVNAGLAVSGPGRGVYLIANATLALLGICMLGMLGVRVGQNLSRLAREEPLKRPARQLSPRGVAALS
;
A
#
# COMPACT_ATOMS: atom_id res chain seq x y z
N MET A 1 72.55 -19.54 12.09
CA MET A 1 71.55 -18.72 11.37
C MET A 1 70.17 -19.05 11.94
N ALA A 2 69.29 -18.05 11.99
CA ALA A 2 67.96 -17.99 12.62
C ALA A 2 67.92 -17.62 14.14
N PRO A 3 67.46 -16.39 14.47
CA PRO A 3 67.37 -15.86 15.83
C PRO A 3 65.92 -15.74 16.38
N ALA A 4 65.86 -15.54 17.69
CA ALA A 4 64.95 -14.68 18.48
C ALA A 4 63.42 -14.81 18.41
N VAL A 5 62.87 -15.13 19.59
CA VAL A 5 61.49 -15.02 20.08
C VAL A 5 60.89 -13.63 19.87
N ARG A 6 59.59 -13.57 19.49
CA ARG A 6 58.67 -12.50 19.91
C ARG A 6 57.23 -13.01 19.96
N ALA A 7 56.69 -13.11 21.17
CA ALA A 7 55.27 -13.23 21.44
C ALA A 7 54.55 -11.96 20.95
N TRP A 8 53.40 -12.12 20.30
CA TRP A 8 52.50 -11.02 19.98
C TRP A 8 51.15 -11.23 20.63
N ALA A 9 50.69 -10.14 21.24
CA ALA A 9 49.60 -10.06 22.19
C ALA A 9 48.24 -10.34 21.58
N VAL A 10 47.43 -11.07 22.36
CA VAL A 10 45.97 -11.06 22.32
C VAL A 10 45.48 -9.60 22.36
N ARG A 11 44.76 -9.16 21.33
CA ARG A 11 43.99 -7.92 21.36
C ARG A 11 42.50 -8.23 21.33
N HIS A 12 41.84 -7.56 22.26
CA HIS A 12 40.42 -7.60 22.60
C HIS A 12 39.45 -7.42 21.43
N ASP A 13 38.29 -8.05 21.62
CA ASP A 13 37.00 -7.72 21.04
C ASP A 13 36.76 -6.21 20.94
N ARG A 14 36.41 -5.76 19.73
CA ARG A 14 35.46 -4.66 19.56
C ARG A 14 34.50 -4.98 18.42
N PRO A 15 33.19 -4.70 18.60
CA PRO A 15 32.19 -4.96 17.60
C PRO A 15 32.43 -4.03 16.41
N LEU A 16 32.44 -4.59 15.21
CA LEU A 16 32.25 -3.84 13.98
C LEU A 16 30.84 -3.26 14.03
N ARG A 17 30.71 -2.04 14.55
CA ARG A 17 29.63 -1.13 14.17
C ARG A 17 29.72 -1.00 12.66
N ALA A 18 28.84 -1.69 11.96
CA ALA A 18 28.48 -1.31 10.60
C ALA A 18 27.74 0.03 10.74
N ASP A 19 28.47 1.12 10.52
CA ASP A 19 27.85 2.41 10.23
C ASP A 19 26.96 2.22 9.00
N PRO A 20 25.64 2.44 9.07
CA PRO A 20 24.81 2.43 7.88
C PRO A 20 25.19 3.66 7.04
N PRO A 21 25.53 3.48 5.74
CA PRO A 21 25.74 4.60 4.85
C PRO A 21 24.45 5.43 4.77
N ALA A 22 24.63 6.75 4.74
CA ALA A 22 23.58 7.74 4.58
C ALA A 22 22.69 7.43 3.36
N LEU A 23 21.37 7.33 3.55
CA LEU A 23 20.44 6.96 2.48
C LEU A 23 19.21 7.89 2.45
N PHE A 24 19.33 8.93 1.61
CA PHE A 24 18.23 9.59 0.89
C PHE A 24 18.70 9.79 -0.56
N PRO A 25 17.82 9.59 -1.55
CA PRO A 25 17.43 10.73 -2.41
C PRO A 25 15.97 10.63 -2.94
N PHE A 26 15.22 11.64 -3.43
CA PHE A 26 15.32 13.10 -3.70
C PHE A 26 13.84 13.63 -3.69
N GLN A 27 13.51 14.89 -3.33
CA GLN A 27 14.04 16.13 -3.90
C GLN A 27 14.32 17.18 -2.82
N SER A 28 15.60 17.41 -2.57
CA SER A 28 16.11 18.66 -2.00
C SER A 28 17.14 19.23 -2.99
N ALA A 29 16.70 20.15 -3.84
CA ALA A 29 17.62 21.09 -4.48
C ALA A 29 17.91 22.19 -3.45
N ARG A 30 19.07 22.11 -2.80
CA ARG A 30 19.60 23.20 -1.98
C ARG A 30 20.17 24.27 -2.90
N LEU A 31 19.46 25.40 -3.04
CA LEU A 31 20.08 26.67 -3.40
C LEU A 31 20.65 27.28 -2.12
N ARG A 32 21.99 27.33 -2.02
CA ARG A 32 22.68 28.17 -1.04
C ARG A 32 22.85 29.56 -1.66
N HIS A 33 22.28 30.58 -1.05
CA HIS A 33 22.92 31.90 -1.01
C HIS A 33 22.61 32.63 0.30
N GLY A 34 23.70 32.90 1.04
CA GLY A 34 23.91 34.04 1.93
C GLY A 34 22.81 34.43 2.91
N LEU A 35 22.92 33.96 4.15
CA LEU A 35 22.61 34.82 5.29
C LEU A 35 23.67 35.93 5.35
N PRO A 36 23.31 37.12 5.86
CA PRO A 36 23.96 37.50 7.10
C PRO A 36 22.97 37.88 8.20
N ALA A 37 23.36 37.48 9.40
CA ALA A 37 22.72 37.77 10.65
C ALA A 37 22.68 39.28 10.95
N ARG A 38 21.52 39.77 11.39
CA ARG A 38 21.43 40.96 12.25
C ARG A 38 20.47 40.68 13.40
N THR A 39 21.09 40.55 14.57
CA THR A 39 20.64 40.92 15.91
C THR A 39 19.44 41.85 16.01
N LEU A 40 18.35 41.43 16.67
CA LEU A 40 17.44 42.28 17.46
C LEU A 40 16.82 41.38 18.56
N SER A 41 17.35 41.41 19.79
CA SER A 41 16.98 42.28 20.92
C SER A 41 15.64 41.97 21.59
N ARG A 42 15.79 41.63 22.86
CA ARG A 42 14.81 41.31 23.90
C ARG A 42 14.25 42.60 24.51
N ARG A 43 12.92 42.76 24.55
CA ARG A 43 12.09 43.62 25.43
C ARG A 43 10.63 43.22 25.12
N GLY A 44 9.76 42.80 26.03
CA GLY A 44 9.57 43.16 27.42
C GLY A 44 8.37 44.09 27.52
N HIS A 45 7.17 43.56 27.82
CA HIS A 45 6.08 44.26 28.51
C HIS A 45 5.06 43.24 29.03
N GLY A 46 4.74 43.33 30.33
CA GLY A 46 3.71 42.55 31.02
C GLY A 46 2.31 43.18 30.91
N PRO A 47 1.46 43.04 31.94
CA PRO A 47 0.36 42.08 31.92
C PRO A 47 -1.03 42.76 31.90
N LEU A 48 -2.04 42.08 31.37
CA LEU A 48 -3.45 42.38 31.64
C LEU A 48 -4.27 41.08 31.76
N ALA A 49 -4.84 40.90 32.95
CA ALA A 49 -5.96 40.05 33.33
C ALA A 49 -6.89 40.93 34.21
N PRO A 50 -8.09 40.53 34.66
CA PRO A 50 -8.75 39.21 34.60
C PRO A 50 -10.28 39.28 34.34
N ALA A 51 -10.99 38.19 34.71
CA ALA A 51 -12.44 38.02 34.99
C ALA A 51 -13.32 37.55 33.80
N LEU A 52 -14.18 36.51 33.84
CA LEU A 52 -14.80 35.59 34.84
C LEU A 52 -15.59 34.50 34.01
N PRO A 53 -16.32 33.50 34.58
CA PRO A 53 -15.87 32.33 35.30
C PRO A 53 -16.41 30.98 34.72
N ALA A 54 -15.93 29.89 35.33
CA ALA A 54 -16.17 28.49 35.01
C ALA A 54 -17.60 27.98 35.28
N ALA A 55 -18.10 27.12 34.38
CA ALA A 55 -19.20 26.21 34.66
C ALA A 55 -18.64 24.83 35.07
N ARG A 56 -18.92 24.50 36.33
CA ARG A 56 -18.50 23.32 37.09
C ARG A 56 -19.55 22.21 36.87
N VAL A 57 -19.22 21.15 36.12
CA VAL A 57 -20.05 19.93 36.07
C VAL A 57 -19.52 18.91 37.07
N ALA A 58 -20.41 18.48 37.94
CA ALA A 58 -20.14 17.74 39.16
C ALA A 58 -19.60 16.33 38.90
N ARG A 59 -18.51 15.99 39.61
CA ARG A 59 -18.15 14.61 39.95
C ARG A 59 -19.23 14.06 40.89
N ARG A 60 -19.79 12.90 40.55
CA ARG A 60 -20.54 12.07 41.50
C ARG A 60 -19.61 11.00 42.04
N SER A 61 -19.19 11.21 43.28
CA SER A 61 -18.49 10.25 44.13
C SER A 61 -19.48 9.21 44.66
N GLY A 62 -19.18 7.94 44.45
CA GLY A 62 -19.81 6.80 45.12
C GLY A 62 -18.83 5.63 45.12
N ALA A 63 -18.31 5.29 46.29
CA ALA A 63 -17.52 4.10 46.58
C ALA A 63 -18.19 3.38 47.76
N PRO A 64 -17.80 2.15 48.16
CA PRO A 64 -17.30 1.01 47.40
C PRO A 64 -18.15 -0.26 47.66
N ALA A 65 -18.00 -1.30 46.85
CA ALA A 65 -18.38 -2.66 47.24
C ALA A 65 -17.15 -3.56 47.06
N ALA A 66 -16.54 -3.89 48.18
CA ALA A 66 -15.46 -4.86 48.28
C ALA A 66 -16.05 -6.27 48.22
N LEU A 67 -15.59 -7.09 47.27
CA LEU A 67 -15.46 -8.54 47.46
C LEU A 67 -14.19 -9.00 46.73
N ALA A 68 -13.32 -9.62 47.53
CA ALA A 68 -12.00 -10.11 47.20
C ALA A 68 -12.02 -11.52 46.58
N HIS A 69 -10.85 -11.90 46.03
CA HIS A 69 -10.38 -13.20 45.50
C HIS A 69 -10.21 -13.13 43.97
N GLY A 70 -9.06 -13.34 43.36
CA GLY A 70 -7.74 -13.80 43.79
C GLY A 70 -6.90 -13.93 42.51
N ASP A 71 -5.57 -13.92 42.67
CA ASP A 71 -4.55 -14.26 41.68
C ASP A 71 -4.27 -13.28 40.53
N ALA A 72 -3.25 -12.45 40.83
CA ALA A 72 -2.44 -11.75 39.85
C ALA A 72 -1.68 -12.75 38.96
N VAL A 73 -2.12 -12.89 37.71
CA VAL A 73 -1.27 -13.40 36.63
C VAL A 73 -0.73 -12.18 35.91
N GLY A 74 0.57 -11.94 36.07
CA GLY A 74 1.31 -10.95 35.32
C GLY A 74 1.26 -11.26 33.84
N ALA A 75 0.33 -10.61 33.13
CA ALA A 75 0.38 -10.52 31.69
C ALA A 75 1.58 -9.64 31.33
N VAL A 76 2.68 -10.28 30.94
CA VAL A 76 3.72 -9.66 30.12
C VAL A 76 3.04 -9.25 28.82
N ALA A 77 2.41 -8.08 28.85
CA ALA A 77 1.98 -7.38 27.67
C ALA A 77 3.27 -6.90 26.99
N ASP A 78 3.75 -7.67 26.02
CA ASP A 78 4.66 -7.14 25.02
C ASP A 78 4.03 -5.82 24.51
N PRO A 79 4.72 -4.68 24.59
CA PRO A 79 4.20 -3.47 24.00
C PRO A 79 4.20 -3.71 22.50
N VAL A 80 3.02 -4.04 21.98
CA VAL A 80 2.68 -3.88 20.57
C VAL A 80 3.31 -2.56 20.13
N SER A 81 4.14 -2.67 19.11
CA SER A 81 4.98 -1.63 18.51
C SER A 81 4.16 -0.44 18.02
N GLN A 82 3.65 0.35 18.96
CA GLN A 82 3.00 1.62 18.72
C GLN A 82 4.10 2.63 18.37
N ASN A 83 4.16 3.00 17.09
CA ASN A 83 5.06 4.00 16.47
C ASN A 83 6.35 3.51 15.80
N ARG A 84 6.32 2.43 15.02
CA ARG A 84 7.17 2.41 13.83
C ARG A 84 6.46 3.15 12.67
N PRO A 85 7.00 4.26 12.16
CA PRO A 85 6.58 4.77 10.87
C PRO A 85 6.84 3.65 9.85
N MET A 86 5.83 3.34 9.05
CA MET A 86 5.95 2.40 7.95
C MET A 86 7.04 2.95 7.03
N ALA A 87 8.17 2.25 6.93
CA ALA A 87 9.31 2.74 6.15
C ALA A 87 8.91 2.82 4.67
N PRO A 88 9.21 3.93 3.97
CA PRO A 88 8.76 4.12 2.60
C PRO A 88 9.47 3.14 1.66
N ALA A 89 8.65 2.26 1.11
CA ALA A 89 8.85 1.52 -0.12
C ALA A 89 9.72 2.25 -1.17
N GLN A 90 10.93 1.76 -1.45
CA GLN A 90 11.70 2.24 -2.60
C GLN A 90 11.08 1.69 -3.89
N ARG A 91 10.26 2.50 -4.56
CA ARG A 91 9.56 2.14 -5.80
C ARG A 91 10.26 2.81 -6.98
N GLU A 92 11.27 2.15 -7.55
CA GLU A 92 11.83 2.55 -8.86
C GLU A 92 10.85 2.13 -9.96
N LEU A 93 9.95 3.04 -10.31
CA LEU A 93 9.02 2.87 -11.40
C LEU A 93 9.64 3.47 -12.67
N THR A 94 10.31 2.65 -13.47
CA THR A 94 10.73 3.00 -14.84
C THR A 94 9.54 2.83 -15.78
N PHE A 95 8.53 3.69 -15.65
CA PHE A 95 7.40 3.73 -16.60
C PHE A 95 7.66 4.75 -17.70
N LEU A 96 7.07 4.52 -18.87
CA LEU A 96 7.23 5.38 -20.04
C LEU A 96 6.50 6.71 -19.86
N LEU A 97 5.37 6.73 -19.14
CA LEU A 97 4.54 7.94 -18.92
C LEU A 97 4.57 8.50 -17.49
N ALA A 98 5.39 7.97 -16.58
CA ALA A 98 5.40 8.40 -15.18
C ALA A 98 5.68 9.89 -14.99
N ASP A 99 6.68 10.43 -15.70
CA ASP A 99 7.08 11.84 -15.57
C ASP A 99 6.02 12.84 -16.07
N PRO A 100 5.45 12.69 -17.29
CA PRO A 100 4.39 13.58 -17.74
C PRO A 100 3.13 13.47 -16.88
N GLU A 101 2.73 12.25 -16.48
CA GLU A 101 1.59 12.03 -15.57
C GLU A 101 1.80 12.79 -14.26
N ARG A 102 2.97 12.64 -13.62
CA ARG A 102 3.28 13.29 -12.36
C ARG A 102 3.28 14.82 -12.46
N ARG A 103 3.65 15.38 -13.61
CA ARG A 103 3.57 16.84 -13.86
C ARG A 103 2.11 17.28 -14.01
N LEU A 104 1.32 16.53 -14.78
CA LEU A 104 -0.10 16.81 -14.99
C LEU A 104 -0.89 16.75 -13.68
N LEU A 105 -0.76 15.69 -12.90
CA LEU A 105 -1.47 15.52 -11.63
C LEU A 105 -1.11 16.61 -10.62
N ARG A 106 0.16 17.04 -10.56
CA ARG A 106 0.57 18.17 -9.70
C ARG A 106 -0.01 19.50 -10.18
N ALA A 107 -0.06 19.73 -11.50
CA ALA A 107 -0.67 20.93 -12.05
C ALA A 107 -2.17 20.99 -11.76
N ILE A 108 -2.88 19.86 -11.86
CA ILE A 108 -4.31 19.76 -11.50
C ILE A 108 -4.48 19.95 -10.00
N ALA A 109 -3.69 19.26 -9.17
CA ALA A 109 -3.78 19.35 -7.72
C ALA A 109 -3.55 20.77 -7.18
N ALA A 110 -2.64 21.54 -7.80
CA ALA A 110 -2.37 22.92 -7.44
C ALA A 110 -3.53 23.88 -7.79
N ARG A 111 -4.39 23.50 -8.75
CA ARG A 111 -5.53 24.31 -9.22
C ARG A 111 -6.86 23.89 -8.58
N LEU A 112 -6.89 22.78 -7.84
CA LEU A 112 -8.11 22.33 -7.17
C LEU A 112 -8.52 23.28 -6.04
N PRO A 113 -9.81 23.62 -5.91
CA PRO A 113 -10.31 24.46 -4.83
C PRO A 113 -10.01 23.86 -3.46
N GLN A 114 -9.76 24.72 -2.47
CA GLN A 114 -9.29 24.28 -1.14
C GLN A 114 -10.28 23.34 -0.43
N GLY A 115 -11.58 23.47 -0.70
CA GLY A 115 -12.63 22.60 -0.14
C GLY A 115 -12.64 21.15 -0.64
N LEU A 116 -11.96 20.83 -1.76
CA LEU A 116 -11.88 19.45 -2.25
C LEU A 116 -10.74 18.68 -1.57
N THR A 117 -11.09 17.80 -0.66
CA THR A 117 -10.16 16.93 0.09
C THR A 117 -9.82 15.65 -0.68
N SER A 118 -8.81 14.92 -0.19
CA SER A 118 -8.42 13.60 -0.71
C SER A 118 -9.59 12.61 -0.66
N ASP A 119 -10.33 12.58 0.46
CA ASP A 119 -11.49 11.70 0.63
C ASP A 119 -12.59 11.94 -0.43
N HIS A 120 -12.81 13.19 -0.86
CA HIS A 120 -13.76 13.48 -1.95
C HIS A 120 -13.30 12.91 -3.30
N LEU A 121 -11.99 12.89 -3.54
CA LEU A 121 -11.42 12.32 -4.77
C LEU A 121 -11.47 10.79 -4.75
N THR A 122 -11.26 10.17 -3.60
CA THR A 122 -11.46 8.73 -3.42
C THR A 122 -12.92 8.32 -3.69
N VAL A 123 -13.88 9.11 -3.19
CA VAL A 123 -15.32 8.92 -3.47
C VAL A 123 -15.62 9.11 -4.97
N LEU A 124 -15.06 10.15 -5.59
CA LEU A 124 -15.18 10.38 -7.04
C LEU A 124 -14.62 9.20 -7.84
N GLY A 125 -13.49 8.65 -7.38
CA GLY A 125 -12.92 7.39 -7.85
C GLY A 125 -14.01 6.33 -7.85
N MET A 126 -14.49 5.92 -6.67
CA MET A 126 -15.51 4.86 -6.53
C MET A 126 -16.76 5.07 -7.40
N PHE A 127 -17.24 6.31 -7.56
CA PHE A 127 -18.33 6.61 -8.50
C PHE A 127 -17.96 6.37 -9.96
N GLY A 128 -16.70 6.66 -10.33
CA GLY A 128 -16.10 6.25 -11.59
C GLY A 128 -16.18 4.73 -11.80
N ALA A 129 -15.71 3.91 -10.86
CA ALA A 129 -15.80 2.44 -10.96
C ALA A 129 -17.25 1.94 -11.09
N LEU A 130 -18.17 2.51 -10.32
CA LEU A 130 -19.59 2.20 -10.44
C LEU A 130 -20.14 2.58 -11.82
N GLY A 131 -19.73 3.73 -12.35
CA GLY A 131 -20.07 4.18 -13.70
C GLY A 131 -19.52 3.25 -14.79
N VAL A 132 -18.29 2.75 -14.64
CA VAL A 132 -17.70 1.74 -15.54
C VAL A 132 -18.53 0.46 -15.48
N ALA A 133 -18.86 -0.01 -14.28
CA ALA A 133 -19.64 -1.23 -14.09
C ALA A 133 -21.03 -1.12 -14.74
N ALA A 134 -21.71 0.00 -14.51
CA ALA A 134 -23.01 0.29 -15.10
C ALA A 134 -22.93 0.40 -16.62
N ALA A 135 -21.91 1.08 -17.16
CA ALA A 135 -21.72 1.21 -18.60
C ALA A 135 -21.46 -0.15 -19.26
N TYR A 136 -20.67 -1.03 -18.64
CA TYR A 136 -20.51 -2.40 -19.15
C TYR A 136 -21.81 -3.22 -19.06
N ALA A 137 -22.58 -3.10 -17.98
CA ALA A 137 -23.88 -3.77 -17.85
C ALA A 137 -24.91 -3.25 -18.87
N LEU A 138 -24.84 -1.99 -19.27
CA LEU A 138 -25.71 -1.36 -20.27
C LEU A 138 -25.22 -1.54 -21.72
N SER A 139 -24.01 -2.07 -21.92
CA SER A 139 -23.45 -2.33 -23.25
C SER A 139 -24.25 -3.29 -24.16
N PRO A 140 -25.15 -4.18 -23.66
CA PRO A 140 -26.09 -4.89 -24.53
C PRO A 140 -27.07 -3.97 -25.26
N LEU A 141 -27.40 -2.80 -24.71
CA LEU A 141 -28.34 -1.85 -25.32
C LEU A 141 -27.72 -1.12 -26.52
N SER A 142 -26.43 -0.81 -26.43
CA SER A 142 -25.67 -0.15 -27.50
C SER A 142 -24.17 -0.28 -27.22
N PRO A 143 -23.35 -0.58 -28.25
CA PRO A 143 -21.88 -0.50 -28.14
C PRO A 143 -21.38 0.89 -27.71
N GLY A 144 -22.20 1.94 -27.88
CA GLY A 144 -21.90 3.30 -27.44
C GLY A 144 -21.58 3.41 -25.94
N TRP A 145 -22.12 2.52 -25.11
CA TRP A 145 -21.81 2.48 -23.68
C TRP A 145 -20.35 2.13 -23.37
N LEU A 146 -19.60 1.54 -24.31
CA LEU A 146 -18.17 1.33 -24.13
C LEU A 146 -17.36 2.63 -24.15
N TRP A 147 -17.86 3.67 -24.83
CA TRP A 147 -17.29 5.02 -24.73
C TRP A 147 -17.60 5.64 -23.37
N ALA A 148 -18.81 5.43 -22.85
CA ALA A 148 -19.16 5.84 -21.49
C ALA A 148 -18.29 5.11 -20.45
N ALA A 149 -18.05 3.80 -20.63
CA ALA A 149 -17.13 3.04 -19.78
C ALA A 149 -15.71 3.62 -19.82
N SER A 150 -15.20 3.99 -21.00
CA SER A 150 -13.90 4.67 -21.13
C SER A 150 -13.86 6.04 -20.44
N ALA A 151 -14.93 6.83 -20.52
CA ALA A 151 -15.03 8.11 -19.81
C ALA A 151 -15.06 7.90 -18.29
N CYS A 152 -15.84 6.94 -17.79
CA CYS A 152 -15.88 6.58 -16.38
C CYS A 152 -14.56 6.01 -15.87
N LEU A 153 -13.81 5.25 -16.70
CA LEU A 153 -12.45 4.80 -16.38
C LEU A 153 -11.49 5.98 -16.19
N ALA A 154 -11.62 7.02 -17.00
CA ALA A 154 -10.84 8.24 -16.83
C ALA A 154 -11.20 8.99 -15.53
N VAL A 155 -12.47 9.02 -15.15
CA VAL A 155 -12.93 9.58 -13.86
C VAL A 155 -12.40 8.77 -12.68
N GLN A 156 -12.51 7.44 -12.73
CA GLN A 156 -11.93 6.53 -11.73
C GLN A 156 -10.45 6.80 -11.54
N TRP A 157 -9.69 6.85 -12.64
CA TRP A 157 -8.26 7.14 -12.62
C TRP A 157 -7.96 8.49 -11.99
N LEU A 158 -8.73 9.52 -12.38
CA LEU A 158 -8.53 10.85 -11.85
C LEU A 158 -8.73 10.87 -10.33
N GLY A 159 -9.78 10.22 -9.80
CA GLY A 159 -9.99 10.12 -8.36
C GLY A 159 -8.83 9.43 -7.65
N ASP A 160 -8.51 8.22 -8.09
CA ASP A 160 -7.47 7.32 -7.56
C ASP A 160 -6.04 7.88 -7.63
N SER A 161 -5.70 8.62 -8.70
CA SER A 161 -4.34 9.15 -8.87
C SER A 161 -4.16 10.55 -8.26
N LEU A 162 -5.26 11.31 -8.15
CA LEU A 162 -5.24 12.66 -7.63
C LEU A 162 -5.41 12.72 -6.12
N ASP A 163 -6.09 11.76 -5.49
CA ASP A 163 -6.34 11.77 -4.04
C ASP A 163 -5.03 11.80 -3.22
N GLY A 164 -4.06 10.96 -3.56
CA GLY A 164 -2.75 10.92 -2.94
C GLY A 164 -1.87 12.09 -3.36
N THR A 165 -2.05 12.60 -4.60
CA THR A 165 -1.29 13.77 -5.07
C THR A 165 -1.72 15.04 -4.36
N VAL A 166 -3.01 15.22 -4.12
CA VAL A 166 -3.57 16.35 -3.37
C VAL A 166 -3.17 16.30 -1.91
N ALA A 167 -3.21 15.12 -1.28
CA ALA A 167 -2.74 14.94 0.09
C ALA A 167 -1.28 15.39 0.26
N ARG A 168 -0.40 15.01 -0.68
CA ARG A 168 1.02 15.42 -0.71
C ARG A 168 1.21 16.92 -0.93
N VAL A 169 0.57 17.48 -1.96
CA VAL A 169 0.71 18.91 -2.31
C VAL A 169 0.23 19.82 -1.18
N ARG A 170 -0.76 19.37 -0.41
CA ARG A 170 -1.32 20.12 0.73
C ARG A 170 -0.66 19.79 2.07
N GLY A 171 0.30 18.88 2.11
CA GLY A 171 0.94 18.43 3.36
C GLY A 171 -0.01 17.77 4.36
N ALA A 172 -1.14 17.23 3.87
CA ALA A 172 -2.20 16.62 4.68
C ALA A 172 -2.19 15.08 4.57
N GLU A 173 -1.00 14.50 4.43
CA GLU A 173 -0.83 13.05 4.25
C GLU A 173 -1.24 12.28 5.51
N ARG A 174 -2.00 11.21 5.32
CA ARG A 174 -2.35 10.26 6.38
C ARG A 174 -1.84 8.87 6.00
N PRO A 175 -0.57 8.52 6.27
CA PRO A 175 0.07 7.35 5.68
C PRO A 175 -0.66 6.03 5.94
N ARG A 176 -1.12 5.78 7.18
CA ARG A 176 -1.82 4.54 7.54
C ARG A 176 -3.27 4.53 7.06
N TYR A 177 -3.99 5.63 7.27
CA TYR A 177 -5.39 5.76 6.86
C TYR A 177 -5.54 5.72 5.34
N GLY A 178 -4.73 6.50 4.63
CA GLY A 178 -4.72 6.53 3.17
C GLY A 178 -4.33 5.18 2.59
N TYR A 179 -3.31 4.51 3.13
CA TYR A 179 -2.94 3.15 2.71
C TYR A 179 -4.10 2.16 2.87
N TYR A 180 -4.73 2.10 4.04
CA TYR A 180 -5.88 1.21 4.26
C TYR A 180 -7.05 1.52 3.33
N LEU A 181 -7.42 2.80 3.21
CA LEU A 181 -8.53 3.25 2.38
C LEU A 181 -8.28 2.93 0.90
N ASP A 182 -7.08 3.24 0.39
CA ASP A 182 -6.63 2.93 -0.98
C ASP A 182 -6.81 1.43 -1.30
N HIS A 183 -6.42 0.54 -0.38
CA HIS A 183 -6.52 -0.91 -0.60
C HIS A 183 -7.97 -1.40 -0.62
N VAL A 184 -8.82 -0.88 0.28
CA VAL A 184 -10.25 -1.23 0.30
C VAL A 184 -10.96 -0.69 -0.95
N VAL A 185 -10.63 0.52 -1.36
CA VAL A 185 -11.21 1.18 -2.54
C VAL A 185 -10.75 0.52 -3.84
N ASP A 186 -9.49 0.12 -3.95
CA ASP A 186 -8.95 -0.62 -5.09
C ASP A 186 -9.63 -1.99 -5.26
N ALA A 187 -9.75 -2.75 -4.16
CA ALA A 187 -10.45 -4.02 -4.16
C ALA A 187 -11.94 -3.87 -4.54
N GLY A 188 -12.62 -2.87 -3.97
CA GLY A 188 -14.01 -2.56 -4.30
C GLY A 188 -14.20 -2.12 -5.76
N SER A 189 -13.33 -1.24 -6.24
CA SER A 189 -13.35 -0.74 -7.62
C SER A 189 -13.12 -1.88 -8.61
N THR A 190 -12.16 -2.76 -8.34
CA THR A 190 -11.87 -3.93 -9.18
C THR A 190 -13.06 -4.89 -9.20
N ALA A 191 -13.69 -5.16 -8.05
CA ALA A 191 -14.88 -6.01 -7.97
C ALA A 191 -16.06 -5.43 -8.77
N LEU A 192 -16.32 -4.12 -8.66
CA LEU A 192 -17.36 -3.44 -9.43
C LEU A 192 -17.11 -3.52 -10.93
N ILE A 193 -15.92 -3.12 -11.38
CA ILE A 193 -15.55 -3.13 -12.80
C ILE A 193 -15.62 -4.56 -13.36
N GLY A 194 -15.10 -5.53 -12.62
CA GLY A 194 -15.13 -6.94 -12.99
C GLY A 194 -16.54 -7.52 -13.08
N LEU A 195 -17.42 -7.15 -12.15
CA LEU A 195 -18.84 -7.50 -12.19
C LEU A 195 -19.50 -6.92 -13.43
N GLY A 196 -19.30 -5.63 -13.71
CA GLY A 196 -19.83 -5.00 -14.92
C GLY A 196 -19.33 -5.66 -16.20
N LEU A 197 -18.03 -5.98 -16.27
CA LEU A 197 -17.45 -6.70 -17.40
C LEU A 197 -18.08 -8.09 -17.58
N GLY A 198 -18.35 -8.81 -16.48
CA GLY A 198 -19.04 -10.09 -16.51
C GLY A 198 -20.52 -9.99 -16.94
N LEU A 199 -21.16 -8.85 -16.73
CA LEU A 199 -22.51 -8.57 -17.23
C LEU A 199 -22.53 -8.12 -18.70
N SER A 200 -21.36 -7.80 -19.28
CA SER A 200 -21.25 -7.39 -20.68
C SER A 200 -21.40 -8.59 -21.64
N PRO A 201 -21.86 -8.36 -22.89
CA PRO A 201 -22.01 -9.44 -23.87
C PRO A 201 -20.67 -9.87 -24.49
N TYR A 202 -19.56 -9.21 -24.15
CA TYR A 202 -18.26 -9.41 -24.79
C TYR A 202 -17.44 -10.53 -24.13
N VAL A 203 -17.75 -10.90 -22.89
CA VAL A 203 -16.93 -11.83 -22.09
C VAL A 203 -17.84 -12.80 -21.35
N ASN A 204 -17.37 -14.02 -21.13
CA ASN A 204 -18.05 -14.97 -20.26
C ASN A 204 -17.97 -14.51 -18.79
N PRO A 205 -19.11 -14.48 -18.06
CA PRO A 205 -19.12 -14.04 -16.66
C PRO A 205 -18.15 -14.82 -15.76
N CYS A 206 -18.03 -16.13 -15.95
CA CYS A 206 -17.14 -16.97 -15.15
C CYS A 206 -15.66 -16.64 -15.40
N VAL A 207 -15.29 -16.31 -16.64
CA VAL A 207 -13.93 -15.90 -16.99
C VAL A 207 -13.62 -14.52 -16.38
N ALA A 208 -14.53 -13.56 -16.54
CA ALA A 208 -14.38 -12.22 -15.98
C ALA A 208 -14.21 -12.25 -14.45
N LEU A 209 -15.14 -12.91 -13.75
CA LEU A 209 -15.09 -13.04 -12.29
C LEU A 209 -13.91 -13.90 -11.82
N GLY A 210 -13.53 -14.93 -12.57
CA GLY A 210 -12.35 -15.74 -12.29
C GLY A 210 -11.07 -14.91 -12.29
N VAL A 211 -10.88 -14.04 -13.30
CA VAL A 211 -9.75 -13.11 -13.35
C VAL A 211 -9.77 -12.14 -12.17
N VAL A 212 -10.93 -11.62 -11.78
CA VAL A 212 -11.08 -10.75 -10.60
C VAL A 212 -10.65 -11.46 -9.32
N ILE A 213 -11.07 -12.71 -9.13
CA ILE A 213 -10.68 -13.51 -7.95
C ILE A 213 -9.16 -13.69 -7.90
N VAL A 214 -8.55 -14.07 -9.03
CA VAL A 214 -7.10 -14.26 -9.11
C VAL A 214 -6.37 -12.92 -8.90
N TYR A 215 -6.88 -11.81 -9.42
CA TYR A 215 -6.35 -10.48 -9.18
C TYR A 215 -6.35 -10.12 -7.70
N LEU A 216 -7.50 -10.28 -7.02
CA LEU A 216 -7.62 -9.97 -5.60
C LEU A 216 -6.71 -10.86 -4.75
N ALA A 217 -6.60 -12.15 -5.06
CA ALA A 217 -5.67 -13.06 -4.39
C ALA A 217 -4.20 -12.62 -4.59
N LEU A 218 -3.82 -12.23 -5.81
CA LEU A 218 -2.51 -11.68 -6.10
C LEU A 218 -2.25 -10.38 -5.34
N SER A 219 -3.24 -9.49 -5.27
CA SER A 219 -3.17 -8.22 -4.54
C SER A 219 -2.95 -8.45 -3.05
N ILE A 220 -3.74 -9.35 -2.43
CA ILE A 220 -3.54 -9.78 -1.04
C ILE A 220 -2.13 -10.31 -0.80
N ASN A 221 -1.62 -11.17 -1.69
CA ASN A 221 -0.26 -11.70 -1.56
C ASN A 221 0.80 -10.58 -1.63
N VAL A 222 0.64 -9.59 -2.52
CA VAL A 222 1.53 -8.42 -2.59
C VAL A 222 1.48 -7.60 -1.30
N TYR A 223 0.29 -7.44 -0.69
CA TYR A 223 0.14 -6.74 0.58
C TYR A 223 0.80 -7.51 1.74
N LEU A 224 0.65 -8.83 1.78
CA LEU A 224 1.33 -9.68 2.75
C LEU A 224 2.85 -9.59 2.58
N GLU A 225 3.35 -9.63 1.35
CA GLU A 225 4.78 -9.48 1.05
C GLU A 225 5.32 -8.14 1.57
N ALA A 226 4.57 -7.05 1.36
CA ALA A 226 4.95 -5.72 1.85
C ALA A 226 4.99 -5.65 3.38
N ASN A 227 4.03 -6.28 4.06
CA ASN A 227 3.96 -6.28 5.53
C ASN A 227 5.00 -7.21 6.17
N VAL A 228 5.21 -8.41 5.62
CA VAL A 228 6.09 -9.43 6.17
C VAL A 228 7.56 -9.10 5.92
N PHE A 229 7.92 -8.71 4.70
CA PHE A 229 9.32 -8.50 4.35
C PHE A 229 9.79 -7.05 4.53
N ALA A 230 8.89 -6.10 4.83
CA ALA A 230 9.18 -4.67 4.94
C ALA A 230 9.95 -4.07 3.73
N VAL A 231 9.97 -4.78 2.60
CA VAL A 231 10.64 -4.41 1.35
C VAL A 231 9.59 -4.45 0.26
N PHE A 232 9.20 -3.28 -0.23
CA PHE A 232 8.29 -3.17 -1.37
C PHE A 232 9.04 -3.45 -2.68
N ARG A 233 9.04 -4.70 -3.14
CA ARG A 233 9.47 -5.04 -4.51
C ARG A 233 8.27 -4.98 -5.47
N LEU A 234 7.88 -3.77 -5.85
CA LEU A 234 6.83 -3.54 -6.87
C LEU A 234 7.38 -3.31 -8.29
N ALA A 235 8.69 -3.42 -8.50
CA ALA A 235 9.33 -3.00 -9.75
C ALA A 235 9.78 -4.19 -10.59
N TYR A 236 8.87 -4.83 -11.34
CA TYR A 236 9.25 -5.67 -12.48
C TYR A 236 8.26 -5.64 -13.66
N SER A 237 7.23 -4.78 -13.67
CA SER A 237 6.45 -4.51 -14.88
C SER A 237 6.84 -3.16 -15.47
N ARG A 238 7.19 -3.13 -16.76
CA ARG A 238 7.48 -1.89 -17.51
C ARG A 238 6.21 -1.06 -17.82
N LEU A 239 5.04 -1.62 -17.52
CA LEU A 239 3.73 -0.97 -17.70
C LEU A 239 3.29 -0.37 -16.37
N GLY A 240 3.00 0.92 -16.38
CA GLY A 240 2.42 1.64 -15.25
C GLY A 240 0.88 1.69 -15.32
N PRO A 241 0.25 2.25 -14.28
CA PRO A 241 -1.20 2.34 -14.18
C PRO A 241 -1.85 3.13 -15.32
N THR A 242 -1.14 4.12 -15.87
CA THR A 242 -1.63 4.94 -16.98
C THR A 242 -1.55 4.20 -18.31
N GLU A 243 -0.46 3.48 -18.58
CA GLU A 243 -0.33 2.66 -19.78
C GLU A 243 -1.42 1.58 -19.86
N VAL A 244 -1.69 0.92 -18.73
CA VAL A 244 -2.78 -0.08 -18.63
C VAL A 244 -4.13 0.56 -18.93
N ARG A 245 -4.40 1.78 -18.44
CA ARG A 245 -5.67 2.47 -18.69
C ARG A 245 -5.83 2.91 -20.13
N ILE A 246 -4.77 3.42 -20.77
CA ILE A 246 -4.79 3.75 -22.21
C ILE A 246 -5.08 2.49 -23.03
N LEU A 247 -4.45 1.36 -22.69
CA LEU A 247 -4.74 0.08 -23.33
C LEU A 247 -6.22 -0.33 -23.15
N LEU A 248 -6.77 -0.21 -21.95
CA LEU A 248 -8.18 -0.51 -21.69
C LEU A 248 -9.13 0.38 -22.50
N ILE A 249 -8.85 1.67 -22.59
CA ILE A 249 -9.62 2.61 -23.42
C ILE A 249 -9.53 2.22 -24.90
N ALA A 250 -8.35 1.86 -25.38
CA ALA A 250 -8.16 1.40 -26.76
C ALA A 250 -8.91 0.09 -27.05
N VAL A 251 -8.91 -0.85 -26.09
CA VAL A 251 -9.70 -2.09 -26.18
C VAL A 251 -11.19 -1.78 -26.22
N ASN A 252 -11.70 -0.93 -25.32
CA ASN A 252 -13.10 -0.50 -25.34
C ASN A 252 -13.47 0.17 -26.67
N ALA A 253 -12.61 1.01 -27.23
CA ALA A 253 -12.84 1.64 -28.53
C ALA A 253 -12.90 0.60 -29.66
N GLY A 254 -11.99 -0.37 -29.68
CA GLY A 254 -11.99 -1.48 -30.64
C GLY A 254 -13.25 -2.34 -30.54
N LEU A 255 -13.69 -2.65 -29.32
CA LEU A 255 -14.94 -3.37 -29.05
C LEU A 255 -16.18 -2.56 -29.47
N ALA A 256 -16.17 -1.24 -29.24
CA ALA A 256 -17.26 -0.35 -29.62
C ALA A 256 -17.46 -0.27 -31.13
N VAL A 257 -16.36 -0.28 -31.89
CA VAL A 257 -16.39 -0.26 -33.37
C VAL A 257 -16.74 -1.63 -33.94
N SER A 258 -16.20 -2.71 -33.35
CA SER A 258 -16.41 -4.07 -33.85
C SER A 258 -17.81 -4.61 -33.52
N GLY A 259 -18.42 -4.13 -32.44
CA GLY A 259 -19.67 -4.65 -31.90
C GLY A 259 -19.52 -6.06 -31.31
N PRO A 260 -20.59 -6.59 -30.68
CA PRO A 260 -20.59 -7.95 -30.16
C PRO A 260 -20.61 -8.95 -31.33
N GLY A 261 -19.67 -9.90 -31.33
CA GLY A 261 -19.58 -10.94 -32.35
C GLY A 261 -18.82 -12.15 -31.84
N ARG A 262 -19.02 -13.32 -32.47
CA ARG A 262 -18.41 -14.58 -32.01
C ARG A 262 -16.88 -14.51 -31.97
N GLY A 263 -16.25 -13.90 -32.97
CA GLY A 263 -14.79 -13.72 -33.01
C GLY A 263 -14.29 -12.84 -31.86
N VAL A 264 -14.93 -11.70 -31.65
CA VAL A 264 -14.62 -10.77 -30.55
C VAL A 264 -14.77 -11.46 -29.19
N TYR A 265 -15.88 -12.18 -28.99
CA TYR A 265 -16.13 -12.93 -27.76
C TYR A 265 -15.06 -14.00 -27.51
N LEU A 266 -14.68 -14.79 -28.52
CA LEU A 266 -13.64 -15.82 -28.37
C LEU A 266 -12.28 -15.21 -28.04
N ILE A 267 -11.88 -14.14 -28.76
CA ILE A 267 -10.61 -13.46 -28.52
C ILE A 267 -10.58 -12.85 -27.12
N ALA A 268 -11.63 -12.10 -26.74
CA ALA A 268 -11.72 -11.49 -25.42
C ALA A 268 -11.63 -12.52 -24.29
N ASN A 269 -12.38 -13.61 -24.37
CA ASN A 269 -12.31 -14.70 -23.39
C ASN A 269 -10.94 -15.39 -23.36
N ALA A 270 -10.34 -15.67 -24.51
CA ALA A 270 -9.02 -16.29 -24.58
C ALA A 270 -7.94 -15.37 -23.98
N THR A 271 -7.98 -14.07 -24.28
CA THR A 271 -7.07 -13.08 -23.71
C THR A 271 -7.24 -12.96 -22.20
N LEU A 272 -8.47 -12.86 -21.69
CA LEU A 272 -8.71 -12.80 -20.24
C LEU A 272 -8.32 -14.10 -19.53
N ALA A 273 -8.64 -15.26 -20.10
CA ALA A 273 -8.25 -16.55 -19.54
C ALA A 273 -6.72 -16.69 -19.47
N LEU A 274 -6.01 -16.32 -20.55
CA LEU A 274 -4.55 -16.31 -20.57
C LEU A 274 -3.98 -15.37 -19.50
N LEU A 275 -4.54 -14.15 -19.38
CA LEU A 275 -4.15 -13.20 -18.34
C LEU A 275 -4.34 -13.81 -16.94
N GLY A 276 -5.51 -14.42 -16.67
CA GLY A 276 -5.81 -15.09 -15.42
C GLY A 276 -4.83 -16.23 -15.10
N ILE A 277 -4.48 -17.05 -16.09
CA ILE A 277 -3.48 -18.13 -15.96
C ILE A 277 -2.10 -17.55 -15.63
N CYS A 278 -1.67 -16.50 -16.33
CA CYS A 278 -0.40 -15.84 -16.05
C CYS A 278 -0.35 -15.26 -14.64
N MET A 279 -1.44 -14.62 -14.18
CA MET A 279 -1.53 -14.07 -12.83
C MET A 279 -1.54 -15.16 -11.76
N LEU A 280 -2.23 -16.27 -12.00
CA LEU A 280 -2.24 -17.42 -11.10
C LEU A 280 -0.85 -18.07 -11.00
N GLY A 281 -0.15 -18.22 -12.13
CA GLY A 281 1.23 -18.68 -12.17
C GLY A 281 2.17 -17.74 -11.40
N MET A 282 2.02 -16.43 -11.59
CA MET A 282 2.78 -15.42 -10.83
C MET A 282 2.51 -15.50 -9.34
N LEU A 283 1.25 -15.66 -8.93
CA LEU A 283 0.87 -15.85 -7.53
C LEU A 283 1.56 -17.10 -6.95
N GLY A 284 1.49 -18.23 -7.65
CA GLY A 284 2.14 -19.48 -7.22
C GLY A 284 3.66 -19.33 -7.06
N VAL A 285 4.33 -18.69 -8.02
CA VAL A 285 5.77 -18.41 -7.94
C VAL A 285 6.09 -17.50 -6.76
N ARG A 286 5.34 -16.41 -6.55
CA ARG A 286 5.56 -15.48 -5.43
C ARG A 286 5.36 -16.16 -4.09
N VAL A 287 4.26 -16.89 -3.91
CA VAL A 287 4.00 -17.65 -2.68
C VAL A 287 5.11 -18.65 -2.41
N GLY A 288 5.52 -19.43 -3.43
CA GLY A 288 6.61 -20.40 -3.29
C GLY A 288 7.94 -19.77 -2.91
N GLN A 289 8.31 -18.64 -3.53
CA GLN A 289 9.52 -17.89 -3.21
C GLN A 289 9.46 -17.30 -1.79
N ASN A 290 8.33 -16.71 -1.40
CA ASN A 290 8.12 -16.11 -0.10
C ASN A 290 8.18 -17.16 1.02
N LEU A 291 7.49 -18.30 0.86
CA LEU A 291 7.54 -19.42 1.80
C LEU A 291 8.95 -20.02 1.90
N SER A 292 9.63 -20.20 0.76
CA SER A 292 11.01 -20.72 0.74
C SER A 292 12.00 -19.79 1.45
N ARG A 293 11.77 -18.48 1.36
CA ARG A 293 12.58 -17.47 2.06
C ARG A 293 12.31 -17.53 3.55
N LEU A 294 11.04 -17.52 3.97
CA LEU A 294 10.65 -17.60 5.38
C LEU A 294 11.12 -18.89 6.03
N ALA A 295 11.06 -20.03 5.34
CA ALA A 295 11.55 -21.31 5.87
C ALA A 295 13.08 -21.32 6.12
N ARG A 296 13.85 -20.49 5.39
CA ARG A 296 15.29 -20.31 5.63
C ARG A 296 15.56 -19.34 6.77
N GLU A 297 14.76 -18.29 6.89
CA GLU A 297 14.88 -17.27 7.94
C GLU A 297 14.37 -17.80 9.31
N GLU A 298 13.35 -18.65 9.30
CA GLU A 298 12.70 -19.23 10.48
C GLU A 298 12.59 -20.77 10.37
N PRO A 299 13.71 -21.52 10.52
CA PRO A 299 13.68 -22.96 10.40
C PRO A 299 12.84 -23.60 11.51
N LEU A 300 12.06 -24.63 11.16
CA LEU A 300 11.25 -25.43 12.07
C LEU A 300 12.08 -25.92 13.25
N LYS A 301 11.80 -25.39 14.45
CA LYS A 301 12.35 -25.96 15.69
C LYS A 301 11.68 -27.30 15.93
N ARG A 302 12.42 -28.40 15.76
CA ARG A 302 11.96 -29.72 16.22
C ARG A 302 11.74 -29.63 17.73
N PRO A 303 10.58 -30.05 18.26
CA PRO A 303 10.39 -30.09 19.71
C PRO A 303 11.53 -30.90 20.31
N ALA A 304 12.24 -30.31 21.28
CA ALA A 304 13.30 -30.99 21.99
C ALA A 304 12.74 -32.33 22.45
N ARG A 305 13.36 -33.43 22.00
CA ARG A 305 13.03 -34.77 22.46
C ARG A 305 13.16 -34.69 23.97
N GLN A 306 12.04 -34.66 24.69
CA GLN A 306 12.07 -34.80 26.14
C GLN A 306 12.76 -36.13 26.39
N LEU A 307 14.03 -36.06 26.78
CA LEU A 307 14.78 -37.24 27.22
C LEU A 307 13.97 -37.76 28.40
N SER A 308 13.32 -38.91 28.20
CA SER A 308 12.60 -39.56 29.28
C SER A 308 13.62 -39.84 30.40
N PRO A 309 13.21 -39.73 31.68
CA PRO A 309 14.11 -39.93 32.83
C PRO A 309 14.84 -41.28 32.87
N ARG A 310 14.50 -42.23 31.98
CA ARG A 310 15.13 -43.55 31.89
C ARG A 310 16.55 -43.53 31.30
N GLY A 311 17.00 -42.43 30.71
CA GLY A 311 18.37 -42.30 30.18
C GLY A 311 19.44 -41.92 31.21
N VAL A 312 19.05 -41.40 32.38
CA VAL A 312 20.00 -40.95 33.42
C VAL A 312 20.41 -42.10 34.35
N ALA A 313 19.56 -43.12 34.51
CA ALA A 313 19.83 -44.27 35.39
C ALA A 313 20.71 -45.37 34.77
N ALA A 314 21.15 -45.24 33.50
CA ALA A 314 21.98 -46.22 32.81
C ALA A 314 23.45 -45.80 32.68
N LEU A 315 23.83 -44.65 33.25
CA LEU A 315 25.20 -44.10 33.21
C LEU A 315 25.79 -43.81 34.60
N SER A 316 25.17 -44.32 35.66
CA SER A 316 25.69 -44.33 37.04
C SER A 316 25.85 -45.75 37.51
#